data_AF-A0A1G5WJQ6-F1
#
_entry.id   AF-A0A1G5WJQ6-F1
#
_cell.length_a   1.000
_cell.length_b   1.000
_cell.length_c   1.000
_cell.angle_alpha   90.00
_cell.angle_beta   90.00
_cell.angle_gamma   90.00
#
_symmetry.space_group_name_H-M   'P 1'
#
loop_
_entity.id
_entity.type
_entity.pdbx_description
1 polymer ?
#
loop_
_entity_poly.entity_id
_entity_poly.type
_entity_poly.pdbx_seq_one_letter_code
_entity_poly.pdbx_strand_id
1 'polypeptide(L)'
;MICPSCKKVYGDENVFCIECGTRLVDDLFENPMERFSSRVKSSNKSRVERPVRENQYIPPNDNKLDVLIVQNKHLIKQNKRIIELLEKISS
;
A
#
# COMPACT_ATOMS: atom_id res chain seq x y z
N MET A 1 9.72 -11.06 -14.82
CA MET A 1 9.57 -10.82 -13.36
C MET A 1 9.64 -12.11 -12.52
N ILE A 2 10.34 -12.15 -11.37
CA ILE A 2 10.53 -13.32 -10.48
C ILE A 2 10.13 -13.00 -9.03
N CYS A 3 9.45 -13.94 -8.36
CA CYS A 3 9.14 -13.83 -6.93
C CYS A 3 10.32 -14.32 -6.07
N PRO A 4 10.92 -13.49 -5.20
CA PRO A 4 12.03 -13.91 -4.34
C PRO A 4 11.60 -14.87 -3.22
N SER A 5 10.31 -14.85 -2.83
CA SER A 5 9.78 -15.71 -1.77
C SER A 5 9.41 -17.12 -2.28
N CYS A 6 8.83 -17.21 -3.48
CA CYS A 6 8.28 -18.46 -4.02
C CYS A 6 9.04 -19.00 -5.24
N LYS A 7 9.96 -18.22 -5.82
CA LYS A 7 10.77 -18.56 -6.99
C LYS A 7 9.96 -18.86 -8.26
N LYS A 8 8.71 -18.39 -8.33
CA LYS A 8 7.89 -18.45 -9.55
C LYS A 8 8.22 -17.28 -10.47
N VAL A 9 8.15 -17.54 -11.77
CA VAL A 9 8.38 -16.57 -12.85
C VAL A 9 7.05 -16.08 -13.39
N TYR A 10 6.99 -14.79 -13.71
CA TYR A 10 5.81 -14.06 -14.15
C TYR A 10 6.17 -13.14 -15.32
N GLY A 11 5.16 -12.81 -16.13
CA GLY A 11 5.24 -11.76 -17.15
C GLY A 11 5.41 -10.37 -16.54
N ASP A 12 5.90 -9.43 -17.35
CA ASP A 12 6.28 -8.08 -16.91
C ASP A 12 5.08 -7.18 -16.62
N GLU A 13 3.86 -7.57 -17.03
CA GLU A 13 2.64 -6.89 -16.59
C GLU A 13 2.32 -7.10 -15.10
N ASN A 14 2.96 -8.09 -14.46
CA ASN A 14 2.70 -8.42 -13.07
C ASN A 14 3.70 -7.75 -12.13
N VAL A 15 3.18 -6.93 -11.22
CA VAL A 15 4.00 -6.24 -10.20
C VAL A 15 4.12 -7.06 -8.90
N PHE A 16 3.14 -7.93 -8.62
CA PHE A 16 3.06 -8.73 -7.40
C PHE A 16 2.80 -10.21 -7.69
N CYS A 17 3.35 -11.07 -6.84
CA CYS A 17 3.13 -12.51 -6.89
C CYS A 17 1.70 -12.86 -6.46
N ILE A 18 0.93 -13.50 -7.33
CA ILE A 18 -0.45 -13.92 -7.04
C ILE A 18 -0.56 -14.99 -5.94
N GLU A 19 0.53 -15.72 -5.65
CA GLU A 19 0.54 -16.81 -4.66
C GLU A 19 0.78 -16.32 -3.23
N CYS A 20 1.62 -15.30 -3.07
CA CYS A 20 2.09 -14.87 -1.74
C CYS A 20 2.05 -13.36 -1.52
N GLY A 21 1.65 -12.57 -2.52
CA GLY A 21 1.62 -11.10 -2.45
C GLY A 21 2.99 -10.41 -2.44
N THR A 22 4.10 -11.16 -2.52
CA THR A 22 5.45 -10.55 -2.57
C THR A 22 5.64 -9.78 -3.88
N ARG A 23 6.22 -8.58 -3.81
CA ARG A 23 6.57 -7.80 -5.01
C ARG A 23 7.56 -8.56 -5.88
N LEU A 24 7.29 -8.63 -7.16
CA LEU A 24 8.15 -9.30 -8.12
C LEU A 24 9.36 -8.40 -8.45
N VAL A 25 10.50 -9.04 -8.67
CA VAL A 25 11.75 -8.38 -9.05
C VAL A 25 12.14 -8.82 -10.46
N ASP A 26 12.79 -7.94 -11.20
CA ASP A 26 13.30 -8.30 -12.51
C ASP A 26 14.60 -9.11 -12.36
N ASP A 27 14.77 -10.14 -13.19
CA ASP A 27 15.89 -11.08 -13.15
C ASP A 27 17.20 -10.41 -13.63
N LEU A 28 17.08 -9.26 -14.30
CA LEU A 28 18.20 -8.49 -14.84
C LEU A 28 18.85 -7.50 -13.85
N PHE A 29 18.37 -7.43 -12.60
CA PHE A 29 19.02 -6.61 -11.58
C PHE A 29 20.03 -7.44 -10.78
N GLU A 30 21.29 -7.40 -11.21
CA GLU A 30 22.41 -7.81 -10.37
C GLU A 30 22.37 -7.05 -9.03
N ASN A 31 22.20 -7.81 -7.95
CA ASN A 31 22.33 -7.45 -6.53
C ASN A 31 21.47 -6.29 -5.97
N PRO A 32 20.21 -6.55 -5.57
CA PRO A 32 19.44 -5.69 -4.66
C PRO A 32 19.62 -6.03 -3.18
N MET A 33 20.63 -6.83 -2.80
CA MET A 33 20.77 -7.42 -1.45
C MET A 33 21.07 -6.40 -0.32
N GLU A 34 21.15 -5.10 -0.60
CA GLU A 34 21.49 -4.07 0.41
C GLU A 34 20.33 -3.15 0.85
N ARG A 35 19.05 -3.49 0.59
CA ARG A 35 17.93 -2.68 1.15
C ARG A 35 17.03 -3.37 2.17
N PHE A 36 17.28 -4.64 2.50
CA PHE A 36 16.41 -5.41 3.40
C PHE A 36 17.01 -5.80 4.75
N SER A 37 18.09 -5.14 5.22
CA SER A 37 18.62 -5.42 6.57
C SER A 37 17.84 -4.76 7.72
N SER A 38 16.57 -4.38 7.52
CA SER A 38 15.74 -3.79 8.59
C SER A 38 14.39 -4.47 8.76
N ARG A 39 14.33 -5.81 8.72
CA ARG A 39 13.40 -6.65 9.51
C ARG A 39 13.56 -8.12 9.15
N VAL A 40 14.63 -8.74 9.65
CA VAL A 40 14.61 -10.20 9.82
C VAL A 40 13.98 -10.48 11.18
N LYS A 41 12.76 -11.03 11.18
CA LYS A 41 12.29 -11.89 12.26
C LYS A 41 11.85 -13.21 11.64
N SER A 42 12.84 -14.07 11.38
CA SER A 42 12.61 -15.51 11.37
C SER A 42 12.43 -15.96 12.81
N SER A 43 11.32 -16.64 13.11
CA SER A 43 11.35 -17.97 13.74
C SER A 43 9.93 -18.45 14.09
N ASN A 44 9.57 -19.58 13.47
CA ASN A 44 8.88 -20.73 14.05
C ASN A 44 7.38 -20.66 14.39
N LYS A 45 6.63 -21.25 13.45
CA LYS A 45 5.39 -22.05 13.57
C LYS A 45 4.95 -22.41 15.00
N SER A 46 3.78 -21.91 15.39
CA SER A 46 2.83 -22.68 16.19
C SER A 46 1.44 -22.52 15.56
N ARG A 47 0.92 -23.66 15.13
CA ARG A 47 -0.44 -23.83 14.61
C ARG A 47 -1.39 -23.61 15.78
N VAL A 48 -1.86 -22.37 15.94
CA VAL A 48 -3.10 -22.09 16.65
C VAL A 48 -4.06 -21.67 15.58
N GLU A 49 -5.09 -22.48 15.33
CA GLU A 49 -6.25 -22.06 14.55
C GLU A 49 -6.85 -20.86 15.30
N ARG A 50 -6.48 -19.67 14.86
CA ARG A 50 -7.09 -18.42 15.29
C ARG A 50 -8.45 -18.36 14.60
N PRO A 51 -9.53 -17.97 15.31
CA PRO A 51 -10.79 -17.69 14.64
C PRO A 51 -10.51 -16.66 13.56
N VAL A 52 -11.00 -16.92 12.35
CA VAL A 52 -10.86 -16.03 11.21
C VAL A 52 -11.44 -14.68 11.62
N ARG A 53 -10.58 -13.75 12.04
CA ARG A 53 -10.91 -12.34 11.95
C ARG A 53 -10.78 -12.06 10.47
N GLU A 54 -11.93 -12.12 9.82
CA GLU A 54 -12.16 -11.62 8.49
C GLU A 54 -11.65 -10.17 8.49
N ASN A 55 -10.37 -10.00 8.13
CA ASN A 55 -9.86 -8.69 7.74
C ASN A 55 -10.65 -8.39 6.49
N GLN A 56 -11.77 -7.70 6.65
CA GLN A 56 -12.51 -7.10 5.55
C GLN A 56 -11.50 -6.28 4.77
N TYR A 57 -11.01 -6.86 3.69
CA TYR A 57 -10.55 -6.10 2.55
C TYR A 57 -11.78 -5.31 2.12
N ILE A 58 -11.88 -4.07 2.61
CA ILE A 58 -12.84 -3.12 2.10
C ILE A 58 -12.23 -2.74 0.75
N PRO A 59 -12.78 -3.22 -0.38
CA PRO A 59 -12.30 -2.79 -1.68
C PRO A 59 -12.32 -1.26 -1.71
N PRO A 60 -11.35 -0.59 -2.37
CA PRO A 60 -11.46 0.84 -2.60
C PRO A 60 -12.85 1.08 -3.17
N ASN A 61 -13.64 1.91 -2.47
CA ASN A 61 -15.03 2.09 -2.82
C ASN A 61 -15.06 2.81 -4.17
N ASP A 62 -15.30 2.04 -5.25
CA ASP A 62 -15.41 2.53 -6.62
C ASP A 62 -16.61 3.47 -6.81
N ASN A 63 -17.41 3.66 -5.75
CA ASN A 63 -18.43 4.68 -5.71
C ASN A 63 -17.80 6.06 -5.84
N LYS A 64 -17.88 6.58 -7.07
CA LYS A 64 -17.45 7.92 -7.47
C LYS A 64 -17.92 9.01 -6.49
N LEU A 65 -19.09 8.82 -5.86
CA LEU A 65 -19.61 9.72 -4.83
C LEU A 65 -18.70 9.79 -3.59
N ASP A 66 -18.20 8.66 -3.12
CA ASP A 66 -17.34 8.59 -1.92
C ASP A 66 -15.96 9.20 -2.18
N VAL A 67 -15.39 8.96 -3.37
CA VAL A 67 -14.16 9.64 -3.82
C VAL A 67 -14.35 11.15 -3.87
N LEU A 68 -15.46 11.61 -4.45
CA LEU A 68 -15.80 13.04 -4.51
C LEU A 68 -16.04 13.63 -3.12
N ILE A 69 -16.65 12.89 -2.19
CA ILE A 69 -16.83 13.34 -0.80
C ILE A 69 -15.47 13.55 -0.11
N VAL A 70 -14.53 12.62 -0.28
CA VAL A 70 -13.18 12.73 0.31
C VAL A 70 -12.41 13.89 -0.31
N GLN A 71 -12.45 14.04 -1.64
CA GLN A 71 -11.81 15.16 -2.33
C GLN A 71 -12.41 16.50 -1.91
N ASN A 72 -13.75 16.60 -1.81
CA ASN A 72 -14.43 17.81 -1.35
C ASN A 72 -14.06 18.16 0.10
N LYS A 73 -13.94 17.18 1.00
CA LYS A 73 -13.45 17.43 2.37
C LYS A 73 -12.04 18.03 2.38
N HIS A 74 -11.15 17.54 1.50
CA HIS A 74 -9.81 18.11 1.38
C HIS A 74 -9.85 19.56 0.88
N LEU A 75 -10.64 19.84 -0.16
CA LEU A 75 -10.83 21.20 -0.69
C LEU A 75 -11.39 22.17 0.36
N ILE A 76 -12.40 21.75 1.14
CA ILE A 76 -12.96 22.55 2.24
C ILE A 76 -11.87 22.91 3.26
N LYS A 77 -10.97 21.98 3.57
CA LYS A 77 -9.86 22.21 4.51
C LYS A 77 -8.84 23.23 3.96
N GLN A 78 -8.54 23.18 2.65
CA GLN A 78 -7.67 24.17 2.01
C GLN A 78 -8.33 25.55 2.00
N ASN A 79 -9.61 25.63 1.64
CA ASN A 79 -10.35 26.89 1.61
C ASN A 79 -10.40 27.57 2.98
N LYS A 80 -10.58 26.81 4.06
CA LYS A 80 -10.53 27.36 5.43
C LYS A 80 -9.19 28.04 5.76
N ARG A 81 -8.07 27.40 5.38
CA ARG A 81 -6.73 27.97 5.59
C ARG A 81 -6.53 29.26 4.79
N ILE A 82 -7.05 29.32 3.57
CA ILE A 82 -6.98 30.53 2.74
C ILE A 82 -7.75 31.67 3.42
N ILE A 83 -8.96 31.40 3.92
CA ILE A 83 -9.77 32.40 4.64
C ILE A 83 -9.01 32.92 5.86
N GLU A 84 -8.46 32.03 6.70
CA GLU A 84 -7.64 32.43 7.87
C GLU A 84 -6.44 33.31 7.49
N LEU A 85 -5.81 33.04 6.35
CA LEU A 85 -4.69 33.85 5.85
C LEU A 85 -5.16 35.22 5.35
N LEU A 86 -6.31 35.28 4.68
CA LEU A 86 -6.89 36.55 4.20
C LEU A 86 -7.30 37.45 5.37
N GLU A 87 -7.89 36.88 6.43
CA GLU A 87 -8.22 37.62 7.66
C GLU A 87 -6.98 38.22 8.34
N LYS A 88 -5.86 37.48 8.35
CA LYS A 88 -4.57 37.96 8.89
C LYS A 88 -3.93 39.06 8.05
N ILE A 89 -4.17 39.08 6.74
CA ILE A 89 -3.65 40.13 5.85
C ILE A 89 -4.52 41.40 5.94
N SER A 90 -5.81 41.25 6.25
CA SER A 90 -6.75 42.35 6.38
C SER A 90 -6.75 43.02 7.77
N SER A 91 -6.02 42.49 8.74
CA SER A 91 -5.87 43.04 10.10
C SER A 91 -4.53 43.74 10.26
#